data_AF-A0A2V9J187-F1
#
_entry.id   AF-A0A2V9J187-F1
#
_cell.length_a   1.000
_cell.length_b   1.000
_cell.length_c   1.000
_cell.angle_alpha   90.00
_cell.angle_beta   90.00
_cell.angle_gamma   90.00
#
_symmetry.space_group_name_H-M   'P 1'
#
loop_
_entity.id
_entity.type
_entity.pdbx_description
1 polymer ?
#
loop_
_entity_poly.entity_id
_entity_poly.type
_entity_poly.pdbx_seq_one_letter_code
_entity_poly.pdbx_strand_id
1 'polypeptide(L)'
;MSLSPSRRGRVSSMSTAARKRLRSTERRTAVGDSSVVPAVRCQLSVVRCHGWEFRRNGQRTTGHGRFYAMDFVCKLGTAAGHVTTQTEQATSEGELRQRLLAEGYYVFSVEARGGLKSQAVAWRRRKISPDDFLVFNQQFLTLSKSGLPLQKSLELLIQQTRSDQLKAGLEAVGAEVRAGKLLSEAFEAVGRFPKIYSATLRAGERSGYLDKVLAQYVSYQKTTRSFRKKFLSALIYPTFLTVFLFGLITFVVTFIVPKFALLYSDLGVTLPPLTQFVISFSTGVNRLLAPILVGIGLVVFGVRSAFRSPATQMWWERLKFRSPVAGRLLLKFSVAEFARTLSTLLQGGLPIIPALETTRDSVTSPLLSQSIREAQKEVTAGHSLSSGLRRSGFFPGIALDMVQVGESTGALPNMLENLAEFFEEDVNVDLSTLVALVDPIMLAIIAVFVAFILVAFYLPLFSLAAQVH
;
A
#
# COMPACT_ATOMS: atom_id res chain seq x y z
N MET A 1 24.27 75.69 14.43
CA MET A 1 23.66 75.81 15.77
C MET A 1 23.05 74.46 16.11
N SER A 2 23.75 73.62 16.86
CA SER A 2 23.61 73.47 18.33
C SER A 2 22.36 72.65 18.68
N LEU A 3 22.33 71.61 19.51
CA LEU A 3 23.23 71.04 20.52
C LEU A 3 22.54 69.72 20.96
N SER A 4 23.32 68.67 21.22
CA SER A 4 23.00 67.61 22.22
C SER A 4 22.95 68.28 23.63
N PRO A 5 22.26 67.81 24.72
CA PRO A 5 22.49 66.48 25.33
C PRO A 5 21.46 65.85 26.34
N SER A 6 21.63 64.53 26.57
CA SER A 6 21.76 63.79 27.86
C SER A 6 20.83 64.01 29.08
N ARG A 7 20.30 62.90 29.66
CA ARG A 7 20.49 62.32 31.04
C ARG A 7 19.15 62.36 31.83
N ARG A 8 18.78 61.48 32.77
CA ARG A 8 19.36 60.34 33.53
C ARG A 8 18.19 59.64 34.27
N GLY A 9 18.28 58.34 34.53
CA GLY A 9 17.44 57.64 35.51
C GLY A 9 17.79 56.15 35.64
N ARG A 10 18.47 55.79 36.73
CA ARG A 10 18.96 54.45 37.16
C ARG A 10 17.87 53.88 38.12
N VAL A 11 17.56 52.59 38.34
CA VAL A 11 18.31 51.47 38.96
C VAL A 11 17.35 50.23 39.05
N SER A 12 17.92 49.02 39.17
CA SER A 12 17.39 47.75 39.74
C SER A 12 16.76 46.77 38.73
N SER A 13 17.01 45.45 38.70
CA SER A 13 17.75 44.52 39.58
C SER A 13 18.08 43.21 38.82
N MET A 14 19.15 42.51 39.27
CA MET A 14 19.40 41.05 39.40
C MET A 14 18.55 40.07 38.55
N SER A 15 19.02 38.98 37.93
CA SER A 15 20.00 37.92 38.28
C SER A 15 20.17 37.04 37.02
N THR A 16 21.37 36.77 36.48
CA THR A 16 22.20 35.55 36.73
C THR A 16 21.41 34.24 36.50
N ALA A 17 21.72 33.33 35.59
CA ALA A 17 23.03 32.81 35.22
C ALA A 17 23.04 32.15 33.81
N ALA A 18 23.93 32.63 32.95
CA ALA A 18 24.48 31.89 31.82
C ALA A 18 26.00 32.15 31.80
N ARG A 19 26.78 31.09 31.50
CA ARG A 19 28.23 31.06 31.21
C ARG A 19 29.21 31.27 32.37
N LYS A 20 29.85 30.17 32.78
CA LYS A 20 31.30 29.91 32.57
C LYS A 20 31.74 28.72 33.41
N ARG A 21 32.43 27.76 32.78
CA ARG A 21 33.54 26.90 33.26
C ARG A 21 33.79 25.89 32.13
N LEU A 22 34.98 25.54 31.66
CA LEU A 22 36.36 25.93 31.93
C LEU A 22 37.18 25.45 30.71
N ARG A 23 38.29 26.11 30.43
CA ARG A 23 39.38 25.64 29.56
C ARG A 23 40.13 24.47 30.23
N SER A 24 41.03 23.83 29.45
CA SER A 24 42.04 22.81 29.80
C SER A 24 41.50 21.38 29.82
N THR A 25 42.09 20.38 29.15
CA THR A 25 43.53 20.05 29.11
C THR A 25 43.83 19.09 27.94
N GLU A 26 45.00 19.29 27.31
CA GLU A 26 45.98 18.27 26.84
C GLU A 26 45.54 16.90 26.29
N ARG A 27 45.85 16.61 25.01
CA ARG A 27 47.05 15.92 24.47
C ARG A 27 47.04 14.38 24.61
N ARG A 28 47.46 13.76 23.49
CA ARG A 28 48.24 12.51 23.34
C ARG A 28 47.46 11.19 23.29
N THR A 29 47.44 10.51 22.11
CA THR A 29 48.24 9.30 21.70
C THR A 29 47.85 8.05 22.48
N ALA A 30 47.74 6.81 21.98
CA ALA A 30 48.19 6.07 20.80
C ALA A 30 47.28 4.81 20.70
N VAL A 31 47.12 4.16 19.54
CA VAL A 31 47.74 2.86 19.17
C VAL A 31 47.46 1.67 20.10
N GLY A 32 47.05 0.54 19.49
CA GLY A 32 47.26 -0.83 20.02
C GLY A 32 45.99 -1.48 20.57
N ASP A 33 45.24 -2.29 19.81
CA ASP A 33 45.51 -3.66 19.37
C ASP A 33 45.01 -4.73 20.36
N SER A 34 44.56 -5.85 19.78
CA SER A 34 44.31 -7.17 20.36
C SER A 34 43.00 -7.43 21.15
N SER A 35 42.22 -8.33 20.54
CA SER A 35 41.60 -9.52 21.13
C SER A 35 40.79 -9.41 22.44
N VAL A 36 39.55 -9.89 22.41
CA VAL A 36 39.12 -11.10 23.15
C VAL A 36 37.62 -11.34 22.89
N VAL A 37 37.34 -12.51 22.35
CA VAL A 37 36.02 -13.16 22.23
C VAL A 37 35.52 -13.55 23.63
N PRO A 38 34.19 -13.56 23.86
CA PRO A 38 33.64 -14.68 24.60
C PRO A 38 32.45 -15.33 23.89
N ALA A 39 32.62 -16.61 23.60
CA ALA A 39 31.53 -17.58 23.46
C ALA A 39 30.96 -17.90 24.86
N VAL A 40 29.93 -18.77 24.89
CA VAL A 40 29.22 -19.35 26.06
C VAL A 40 27.95 -18.55 26.41
N ARG A 41 26.72 -19.10 26.47
CA ARG A 41 26.23 -20.47 26.69
C ARG A 41 24.83 -20.62 26.09
N CYS A 42 24.58 -21.79 25.50
CA CYS A 42 23.26 -22.29 25.17
C CYS A 42 22.59 -22.81 26.45
N GLN A 43 21.34 -22.40 26.73
CA GLN A 43 20.57 -22.88 27.88
C GLN A 43 19.24 -23.45 27.36
N LEU A 44 19.19 -24.79 27.31
CA LEU A 44 17.97 -25.56 27.11
C LEU A 44 17.04 -25.34 28.32
N SER A 45 15.78 -25.00 28.06
CA SER A 45 14.68 -25.19 29.00
C SER A 45 13.74 -26.27 28.46
N VAL A 46 13.78 -27.40 29.15
CA VAL A 46 12.90 -28.57 29.00
C VAL A 46 11.60 -28.25 29.72
N VAL A 47 10.46 -28.28 29.01
CA VAL A 47 9.14 -28.33 29.62
C VAL A 47 8.63 -29.76 29.54
N ARG A 48 8.65 -30.45 30.69
CA ARG A 48 7.96 -31.72 30.93
C ARG A 48 6.46 -31.48 31.02
N CYS A 49 5.67 -32.19 30.22
CA CYS A 49 4.29 -32.51 30.57
C CYS A 49 4.22 -33.95 31.07
N HIS A 50 3.71 -34.11 32.29
CA HIS A 50 3.11 -35.36 32.81
C HIS A 50 2.03 -35.81 31.80
N GLY A 51 1.86 -37.08 31.43
CA GLY A 51 2.11 -38.33 32.15
C GLY A 51 0.77 -38.97 32.46
N TRP A 52 0.21 -39.74 31.51
CA TRP A 52 -0.81 -40.76 31.79
C TRP A 52 -0.40 -42.06 31.08
N GLU A 53 -0.10 -43.06 31.91
CA GLU A 53 0.42 -44.37 31.56
C GLU A 53 -0.64 -45.27 30.93
N PHE A 54 -0.26 -45.95 29.86
CA PHE A 54 -0.92 -47.18 29.38
C PHE A 54 0.05 -48.35 29.60
N ARG A 55 -0.35 -49.33 30.41
CA ARG A 55 0.29 -50.64 30.68
C ARG A 55 -0.84 -51.67 30.61
N ARG A 56 -0.80 -52.87 30.05
CA ARG A 56 0.14 -53.74 29.31
C ARG A 56 -0.76 -54.57 28.37
N ASN A 57 -0.36 -55.00 27.19
CA ASN A 57 0.32 -56.26 26.87
C ASN A 57 0.52 -56.18 25.35
N GLY A 58 1.67 -56.40 24.73
CA GLY A 58 2.67 -57.41 25.02
C GLY A 58 2.65 -58.42 23.88
N GLN A 59 3.32 -58.12 22.76
CA GLN A 59 4.15 -59.06 22.01
C GLN A 59 4.97 -58.36 20.91
N ARG A 60 6.23 -58.78 20.84
CA ARG A 60 7.34 -58.30 20.00
C ARG A 60 7.10 -58.68 18.54
N THR A 61 7.62 -57.91 17.58
CA THR A 61 8.84 -58.24 16.81
C THR A 61 9.08 -57.25 15.66
N THR A 62 10.31 -56.69 15.63
CA THR A 62 11.15 -56.33 14.47
C THR A 62 10.61 -55.40 13.37
N GLY A 63 11.45 -54.43 12.98
CA GLY A 63 11.04 -53.26 12.22
C GLY A 63 10.98 -53.44 10.71
N HIS A 64 10.43 -52.42 10.04
CA HIS A 64 10.86 -51.77 8.79
C HIS A 64 9.95 -50.53 8.59
N GLY A 65 10.43 -49.52 7.86
CA GLY A 65 9.89 -48.14 7.85
C GLY A 65 8.38 -48.01 7.58
N ARG A 66 7.72 -47.14 8.34
CA ARG A 66 6.34 -46.69 8.06
C ARG A 66 6.35 -45.85 6.77
N PHE A 67 6.09 -46.49 5.65
CA PHE A 67 5.62 -45.82 4.45
C PHE A 67 4.19 -45.32 4.71
N TYR A 68 3.97 -44.01 4.57
CA TYR A 68 2.62 -43.44 4.64
C TYR A 68 1.86 -43.87 3.39
N ALA A 69 0.91 -44.81 3.54
CA ALA A 69 -0.05 -45.15 2.49
C ALA A 69 -0.98 -43.93 2.26
N MET A 70 -1.10 -43.50 1.01
CA MET A 70 -1.99 -42.44 0.57
C MET A 70 -3.19 -43.07 -0.13
N ASP A 71 -4.39 -42.52 0.09
CA ASP A 71 -5.59 -42.91 -0.64
C ASP A 71 -5.58 -42.28 -2.03
N PHE A 72 -5.78 -43.07 -3.08
CA PHE A 72 -5.92 -42.61 -4.46
C PHE A 72 -7.28 -43.01 -5.02
N VAL A 73 -7.98 -42.07 -5.66
CA VAL A 73 -9.18 -42.36 -6.44
C VAL A 73 -8.75 -42.70 -7.86
N CYS A 74 -9.05 -43.92 -8.30
CA CYS A 74 -8.67 -44.44 -9.61
C CYS A 74 -9.93 -44.64 -10.47
N LYS A 75 -9.89 -44.18 -11.73
CA LYS A 75 -10.89 -44.52 -12.74
C LYS A 75 -10.35 -45.64 -13.63
N LEU A 76 -11.02 -46.79 -13.60
CA LEU A 76 -10.55 -48.04 -14.19
C LEU A 76 -11.55 -48.55 -15.22
N GLY A 77 -11.07 -48.92 -16.40
CA GLY A 77 -11.83 -49.64 -17.42
C GLY A 77 -11.60 -51.14 -17.32
N THR A 78 -12.67 -51.92 -17.34
CA THR A 78 -12.61 -53.38 -17.50
C THR A 78 -12.60 -53.76 -18.98
N ALA A 79 -12.11 -54.95 -19.31
CA ALA A 79 -12.13 -55.47 -20.69
C ALA A 79 -13.55 -55.58 -21.29
N ALA A 80 -14.59 -55.61 -20.44
CA ALA A 80 -16.00 -55.57 -20.83
C ALA A 80 -16.53 -54.16 -21.17
N GLY A 81 -15.67 -53.13 -21.13
CA GLY A 81 -16.03 -51.74 -21.49
C GLY A 81 -16.67 -50.93 -20.36
N HIS A 82 -16.80 -51.47 -19.15
CA HIS A 82 -17.35 -50.74 -18.01
C HIS A 82 -16.26 -49.96 -17.27
N VAL A 83 -16.52 -48.67 -17.02
CA VAL A 83 -15.65 -47.78 -16.26
C VAL A 83 -16.12 -47.70 -14.81
N THR A 84 -15.27 -48.10 -13.87
CA THR A 84 -15.56 -48.10 -12.43
C THR A 84 -14.59 -47.18 -11.71
N THR A 85 -15.07 -46.44 -10.72
CA THR A 85 -14.22 -45.60 -9.86
C THR A 85 -14.01 -46.30 -8.52
N GLN A 86 -12.76 -46.55 -8.15
CA GLN A 86 -12.40 -47.21 -6.89
C GLN A 86 -11.36 -46.38 -6.13
N THR A 87 -11.31 -46.51 -4.81
CA THR A 87 -10.29 -45.84 -3.98
C THR A 87 -9.34 -46.90 -3.46
N GLU A 88 -8.06 -46.78 -3.80
CA GLU A 88 -7.01 -47.74 -3.46
C GLU A 88 -5.85 -47.06 -2.73
N GLN A 89 -5.24 -47.79 -1.79
CA GLN A 89 -4.12 -47.29 -0.99
C GLN A 89 -2.79 -47.67 -1.60
N ALA A 90 -1.93 -46.67 -1.81
CA ALA A 90 -0.58 -46.89 -2.32
C ALA A 90 0.43 -45.89 -1.79
N THR A 91 1.70 -46.24 -1.93
CA THR A 91 2.83 -45.40 -1.52
C THR A 91 3.16 -44.33 -2.58
N SER A 92 2.82 -44.60 -3.85
CA SER A 92 3.11 -43.74 -5.00
C SER A 92 2.12 -44.00 -6.13
N GLU A 93 1.79 -42.95 -6.90
CA GLU A 93 0.93 -43.05 -8.09
C GLU A 93 1.50 -44.07 -9.11
N GLY A 94 2.82 -44.11 -9.26
CA GLY A 94 3.50 -45.00 -10.21
C GLY A 94 3.39 -46.49 -9.83
N GLU A 95 3.49 -46.80 -8.54
CA GLU A 95 3.32 -48.15 -8.00
C GLU A 95 1.88 -48.65 -8.20
N LEU A 96 0.90 -47.78 -7.90
CA LEU A 96 -0.52 -48.10 -8.03
C LEU A 96 -0.93 -48.33 -9.48
N ARG A 97 -0.46 -47.49 -10.41
CA ARG A 97 -0.74 -47.66 -11.84
C ARG A 97 -0.18 -48.98 -12.38
N GLN A 98 1.03 -49.37 -11.99
CA GLN A 98 1.61 -50.65 -12.41
C GLN A 98 0.85 -51.86 -11.84
N ARG A 99 0.41 -51.79 -10.57
CA ARG A 99 -0.39 -52.85 -9.95
C ARG A 99 -1.73 -53.04 -10.66
N LEU A 100 -2.45 -51.95 -10.95
CA LEU A 100 -3.76 -51.99 -11.60
C LEU A 100 -3.68 -52.44 -13.07
N LEU A 101 -2.59 -52.13 -13.77
CA LEU A 101 -2.33 -52.65 -15.12
C LEU A 101 -2.04 -54.17 -15.09
N ALA A 102 -1.30 -54.66 -14.08
CA ALA A 102 -1.02 -56.09 -13.93
C ALA A 102 -2.28 -56.91 -13.61
N GLU A 103 -3.27 -56.31 -12.96
CA GLU A 103 -4.60 -56.90 -12.70
C GLU A 103 -5.55 -56.84 -13.91
N GLY A 104 -5.09 -56.28 -15.04
CA GLY A 104 -5.86 -56.27 -16.29
C GLY A 104 -6.83 -55.09 -16.44
N TYR A 105 -6.73 -54.06 -15.59
CA TYR A 105 -7.51 -52.84 -15.73
C TYR A 105 -6.83 -51.81 -16.65
N TYR A 106 -7.64 -51.12 -17.46
CA TYR A 106 -7.21 -49.92 -18.17
C TYR A 106 -7.32 -48.71 -17.25
N VAL A 107 -6.18 -48.16 -16.83
CA VAL A 107 -6.14 -47.04 -15.88
C VAL A 107 -6.29 -45.70 -16.61
N PHE A 108 -7.43 -45.02 -16.45
CA PHE A 108 -7.70 -43.72 -17.09
C PHE A 108 -7.18 -42.53 -16.28
N SER A 109 -7.35 -42.55 -14.96
CA SER A 109 -6.78 -41.54 -14.06
C SER A 109 -6.53 -42.10 -12.68
N VAL A 110 -5.49 -41.59 -12.01
CA VAL A 110 -5.15 -41.90 -10.62
C VAL A 110 -4.96 -40.54 -9.93
N GLU A 111 -5.86 -40.18 -9.03
CA GLU A 111 -5.85 -38.88 -8.34
C GLU A 111 -5.72 -39.08 -6.83
N ALA A 112 -4.72 -38.47 -6.20
CA ALA A 112 -4.56 -38.55 -4.75
C ALA A 112 -5.75 -37.87 -4.04
N ARG A 113 -6.43 -38.61 -3.15
CA ARG A 113 -7.58 -38.15 -2.37
C ARG A 113 -7.12 -37.22 -1.25
N GLY A 114 -6.80 -35.98 -1.64
CA GLY A 114 -6.28 -34.94 -0.75
C GLY A 114 -5.72 -33.70 -1.46
N GLY A 115 -5.52 -33.75 -2.79
CA GLY A 115 -4.94 -32.66 -3.58
C GLY A 115 -5.86 -31.46 -3.87
N LEU A 116 -7.10 -31.44 -3.37
CA LEU A 116 -8.06 -30.38 -3.69
C LEU A 116 -7.92 -29.09 -2.87
N LYS A 117 -7.06 -29.08 -1.84
CA LYS A 117 -6.78 -27.87 -1.02
C LYS A 117 -5.52 -27.09 -1.46
N SER A 118 -4.72 -27.60 -2.39
CA SER A 118 -3.49 -26.93 -2.87
C SER A 118 -3.67 -26.15 -4.17
N GLN A 119 -4.69 -26.43 -4.98
CA GLN A 119 -4.95 -25.66 -6.21
C GLN A 119 -5.72 -24.34 -5.98
N ALA A 120 -6.44 -24.20 -4.86
CA ALA A 120 -7.14 -22.95 -4.52
C ALA A 120 -6.21 -21.85 -3.94
N VAL A 121 -4.98 -22.21 -3.53
CA VAL A 121 -4.00 -21.26 -2.95
C VAL A 121 -3.05 -20.69 -4.01
N ALA A 122 -2.96 -21.31 -5.19
CA ALA A 122 -2.16 -20.83 -6.32
C ALA A 122 -2.82 -19.65 -7.09
N TRP A 123 -4.09 -19.35 -6.82
CA TRP A 123 -4.88 -18.39 -7.61
C TRP A 123 -4.92 -16.96 -7.07
N ARG A 124 -4.30 -16.68 -5.93
CA ARG A 124 -4.02 -15.30 -5.53
C ARG A 124 -2.59 -14.99 -5.97
N ARG A 125 -2.44 -14.36 -7.15
CA ARG A 125 -1.22 -13.61 -7.51
C ARG A 125 -0.97 -12.58 -6.40
N ARG A 126 -0.32 -12.99 -5.31
CA ARG A 126 -0.03 -12.11 -4.18
C ARG A 126 0.98 -11.09 -4.67
N LYS A 127 0.64 -9.82 -4.45
CA LYS A 127 1.37 -8.66 -4.97
C LYS A 127 2.66 -8.50 -4.17
N ILE A 128 3.79 -8.35 -4.86
CA ILE A 128 5.10 -8.12 -4.24
C ILE A 128 5.03 -6.85 -3.38
N SER A 129 5.53 -6.92 -2.15
CA SER A 129 5.65 -5.75 -1.27
C SER A 129 6.60 -4.72 -1.90
N PRO A 130 6.16 -3.47 -2.11
CA PRO A 130 7.05 -2.49 -2.70
C PRO A 130 8.18 -2.07 -1.74
N ASP A 131 8.11 -2.39 -0.43
CA ASP A 131 9.18 -2.09 0.53
C ASP A 131 10.31 -3.10 0.38
N ASP A 132 9.96 -4.39 0.33
CA ASP A 132 10.92 -5.47 0.05
C ASP A 132 11.61 -5.23 -1.29
N PHE A 133 10.84 -4.80 -2.31
CA PHE A 133 11.38 -4.50 -3.63
C PHE A 133 12.30 -3.26 -3.64
N LEU A 134 12.01 -2.23 -2.82
CA LEU A 134 12.91 -1.08 -2.66
C LEU A 134 14.23 -1.50 -2.00
N VAL A 135 14.19 -2.32 -0.95
CA VAL A 135 15.39 -2.84 -0.28
C VAL A 135 16.22 -3.69 -1.25
N PHE A 136 15.59 -4.60 -1.99
CA PHE A 136 16.25 -5.37 -3.04
C PHE A 136 16.98 -4.46 -4.03
N ASN A 137 16.31 -3.43 -4.55
CA ASN A 137 16.91 -2.52 -5.52
C ASN A 137 18.07 -1.68 -4.95
N GLN A 138 17.99 -1.30 -3.67
CA GLN A 138 19.10 -0.62 -2.99
C GLN A 138 20.31 -1.54 -2.87
N GLN A 139 20.12 -2.79 -2.48
CA GLN A 139 21.21 -3.76 -2.37
C GLN A 139 21.77 -4.11 -3.76
N PHE A 140 20.90 -4.28 -4.76
CA PHE A 140 21.31 -4.55 -6.14
C PHE A 140 22.11 -3.38 -6.73
N LEU A 141 21.70 -2.15 -6.48
CA LEU A 141 22.47 -0.96 -6.84
C LEU A 141 23.85 -0.95 -6.17
N THR A 142 23.93 -1.27 -4.87
CA THR A 142 25.21 -1.32 -4.14
C THR A 142 26.14 -2.37 -4.73
N LEU A 143 25.64 -3.59 -4.97
CA LEU A 143 26.44 -4.67 -5.57
C LEU A 143 26.88 -4.34 -7.01
N SER A 144 26.00 -3.73 -7.80
CA SER A 144 26.31 -3.25 -9.15
C SER A 144 27.40 -2.18 -9.13
N LYS A 145 27.35 -1.23 -8.19
CA LYS A 145 28.39 -0.19 -8.02
C LYS A 145 29.74 -0.77 -7.59
N SER A 146 29.73 -1.88 -6.86
CA SER A 146 30.95 -2.61 -6.49
C SER A 146 31.55 -3.43 -7.65
N GLY A 147 30.94 -3.40 -8.85
CA GLY A 147 31.42 -4.12 -10.02
C GLY A 147 31.14 -5.62 -9.97
N LEU A 148 30.28 -6.09 -9.06
CA LEU A 148 29.92 -7.50 -9.00
C LEU A 148 29.05 -7.86 -10.23
N PRO A 149 29.32 -8.97 -10.94
CA PRO A 149 28.51 -9.38 -12.09
C PRO A 149 27.02 -9.45 -11.74
N LEU A 150 26.15 -8.98 -12.64
CA LEU A 150 24.71 -8.84 -12.39
C LEU A 150 24.04 -10.16 -12.01
N GLN A 151 24.42 -11.24 -12.69
CA GLN A 151 23.93 -12.58 -12.40
C GLN A 151 24.31 -13.01 -10.99
N LYS A 152 25.56 -12.74 -10.56
CA LYS A 152 26.02 -13.08 -9.22
C LYS A 152 25.36 -12.23 -8.14
N SER A 153 25.20 -10.94 -8.43
CA SER A 153 24.47 -10.01 -7.58
C SER A 153 23.03 -10.48 -7.36
N LEU A 154 22.34 -10.91 -8.42
CA LEU A 154 20.98 -11.42 -8.35
C LEU A 154 20.89 -12.71 -7.50
N GLU A 155 21.80 -13.66 -7.68
CA GLU A 155 21.85 -14.90 -6.88
C GLU A 155 22.02 -14.62 -5.38
N LEU A 156 22.95 -13.73 -5.02
CA LEU A 156 23.18 -13.37 -3.61
C LEU A 156 21.94 -12.75 -2.99
N LEU A 157 21.24 -11.88 -3.73
CA LEU A 157 20.03 -11.23 -3.23
C LEU A 157 18.84 -12.18 -3.13
N ILE A 158 18.72 -13.15 -4.03
CA ILE A 158 17.70 -14.22 -3.93
C ILE A 158 17.87 -14.99 -2.61
N GLN A 159 19.11 -15.27 -2.21
CA GLN A 159 19.40 -15.99 -0.96
C GLN A 159 19.14 -15.13 0.29
N GLN A 160 19.37 -13.82 0.22
CA GLN A 160 19.19 -12.88 1.33
C GLN A 160 17.75 -12.38 1.48
N THR A 161 16.92 -12.55 0.45
CA THR A 161 15.53 -12.08 0.46
C THR A 161 14.70 -12.85 1.48
N ARG A 162 14.13 -12.15 2.46
CA ARG A 162 13.25 -12.72 3.51
C ARG A 162 11.82 -12.98 3.04
N SER A 163 11.40 -12.32 1.97
CA SER A 163 10.03 -12.35 1.47
C SER A 163 9.86 -13.47 0.44
N ASP A 164 9.12 -14.52 0.78
CA ASP A 164 8.93 -15.70 -0.10
C ASP A 164 8.38 -15.32 -1.48
N GLN A 165 7.52 -14.29 -1.54
CA GLN A 165 6.91 -13.85 -2.80
C GLN A 165 7.92 -13.15 -3.71
N LEU A 166 8.76 -12.28 -3.13
CA LEU A 166 9.82 -11.61 -3.86
C LEU A 166 10.87 -12.64 -4.28
N LYS A 167 11.25 -13.55 -3.39
CA LYS A 167 12.18 -14.63 -3.67
C LYS A 167 11.72 -15.49 -4.86
N ALA A 168 10.49 -15.99 -4.84
CA ALA A 168 9.95 -16.78 -5.96
C ALA A 168 9.90 -15.98 -7.28
N GLY A 169 9.63 -14.67 -7.22
CA GLY A 169 9.69 -13.80 -8.39
C GLY A 169 11.12 -13.64 -8.93
N LEU A 170 12.09 -13.41 -8.05
CA LEU A 170 13.50 -13.25 -8.41
C LEU A 170 14.15 -14.56 -8.86
N GLU A 171 13.75 -15.72 -8.32
CA GLU A 171 14.19 -17.04 -8.79
C GLU A 171 13.78 -17.28 -10.24
N ALA A 172 12.55 -16.90 -10.60
CA ALA A 172 12.07 -16.95 -11.99
C ALA A 172 12.90 -16.02 -12.89
N VAL A 173 13.14 -14.78 -12.46
CA VAL A 173 14.01 -13.84 -13.20
C VAL A 173 15.42 -14.42 -13.35
N GLY A 174 15.99 -14.98 -12.28
CA GLY A 174 17.32 -15.57 -12.29
C GLY A 174 17.42 -16.80 -13.21
N ALA A 175 16.33 -17.55 -13.40
CA ALA A 175 16.27 -18.62 -14.39
C ALA A 175 16.30 -18.08 -15.83
N GLU A 176 15.52 -17.04 -16.12
CA GLU A 176 15.51 -16.37 -17.44
C GLU A 176 16.85 -15.74 -17.80
N VAL A 177 17.51 -15.09 -16.83
CA VAL A 177 18.86 -14.53 -17.02
C VAL A 177 19.90 -15.64 -17.23
N ARG A 178 19.80 -16.77 -16.51
CA ARG A 178 20.64 -17.95 -16.76
C ARG A 178 20.41 -18.56 -18.14
N ALA A 179 19.20 -18.43 -18.68
CA ALA A 179 18.88 -18.85 -20.04
C ALA A 179 19.39 -17.86 -21.12
N GLY A 180 20.06 -16.77 -20.72
CA GLY A 180 20.69 -15.83 -21.64
C GLY A 180 19.81 -14.63 -22.04
N LYS A 181 18.62 -14.47 -21.45
CA LYS A 181 17.81 -13.27 -21.69
C LYS A 181 18.43 -12.06 -21.01
N LEU A 182 18.18 -10.88 -21.60
CA LEU A 182 18.47 -9.61 -20.96
C LEU A 182 17.71 -9.50 -19.63
N LEU A 183 18.30 -8.81 -18.65
CA LEU A 183 17.71 -8.58 -17.34
C LEU A 183 16.35 -7.87 -17.47
N SER A 184 16.24 -6.87 -18.34
CA SER A 184 14.97 -6.17 -18.59
C SER A 184 13.87 -7.09 -19.11
N GLU A 185 14.21 -7.99 -20.04
CA GLU A 185 13.29 -8.97 -20.63
C GLU A 185 12.90 -10.05 -19.61
N ALA A 186 13.84 -10.49 -18.79
CA ALA A 186 13.59 -11.46 -17.70
C ALA A 186 12.58 -10.89 -16.68
N PHE A 187 12.74 -9.64 -16.24
CA PHE A 187 11.80 -8.99 -15.34
C PHE A 187 10.42 -8.78 -15.99
N GLU A 188 10.37 -8.47 -17.29
CA GLU A 188 9.12 -8.29 -18.03
C GLU A 188 8.37 -9.61 -18.24
N ALA A 189 9.08 -10.68 -18.61
CA ALA A 189 8.50 -12.01 -18.87
C ALA A 189 7.82 -12.60 -17.62
N VAL A 190 8.39 -12.38 -16.42
CA VAL A 190 7.79 -12.83 -15.16
C VAL A 190 6.48 -12.10 -14.86
N GLY A 191 6.31 -10.86 -15.34
CA GLY A 191 5.04 -10.12 -15.26
C GLY A 191 4.55 -9.80 -13.84
N ARG A 192 5.39 -9.98 -12.81
CA ARG A 192 5.07 -9.67 -11.40
C ARG A 192 5.61 -8.32 -10.93
N PHE A 193 6.46 -7.69 -11.74
CA PHE A 193 7.18 -6.47 -11.40
C PHE A 193 6.59 -5.24 -12.13
N PRO A 194 6.79 -4.02 -11.61
CA PRO A 194 6.32 -2.81 -12.28
C PRO A 194 6.95 -2.64 -13.66
N LYS A 195 6.16 -2.28 -14.68
CA LYS A 195 6.66 -2.06 -16.07
C LYS A 195 7.74 -0.98 -16.16
N ILE A 196 7.62 0.07 -15.35
CA ILE A 196 8.64 1.11 -15.24
C ILE A 196 10.02 0.52 -14.90
N TYR A 197 10.07 -0.54 -14.10
CA TYR A 197 11.33 -1.17 -13.71
C TYR A 197 12.03 -1.85 -14.89
N SER A 198 11.32 -2.69 -15.65
CA SER A 198 11.90 -3.34 -16.83
C SER A 198 12.30 -2.32 -17.90
N ALA A 199 11.52 -1.25 -18.09
CA ALA A 199 11.86 -0.16 -19.00
C ALA A 199 13.12 0.60 -18.57
N THR A 200 13.29 0.88 -17.27
CA THR A 200 14.49 1.51 -16.74
C THR A 200 15.72 0.60 -16.88
N LEU A 201 15.58 -0.69 -16.57
CA LEU A 201 16.65 -1.67 -16.79
C LEU A 201 17.05 -1.73 -18.26
N ARG A 202 16.08 -1.77 -19.19
CA ARG A 202 16.33 -1.80 -20.63
C ARG A 202 17.15 -0.59 -21.10
N ALA A 203 16.86 0.59 -20.56
CA ALA A 203 17.64 1.80 -20.84
C ALA A 203 19.09 1.66 -20.33
N GLY A 204 19.28 1.11 -19.13
CA GLY A 204 20.61 0.85 -18.56
C GLY A 204 21.41 -0.20 -19.31
N GLU A 205 20.77 -1.28 -19.76
CA GLU A 205 21.42 -2.34 -20.55
C GLU A 205 21.88 -1.83 -21.91
N ARG A 206 21.07 -1.01 -22.58
CA ARG A 206 21.45 -0.41 -23.88
C ARG A 206 22.55 0.63 -23.74
N SER A 207 22.54 1.41 -22.66
CA SER A 207 23.52 2.48 -22.44
C SER A 207 24.79 2.01 -21.74
N GLY A 208 24.79 0.81 -21.16
CA GLY A 208 25.91 0.28 -20.37
C GLY A 208 26.01 0.85 -18.95
N TYR A 209 25.10 1.73 -18.54
CA TYR A 209 25.13 2.42 -17.24
C TYR A 209 23.99 1.93 -16.32
N LEU A 210 24.00 0.64 -15.99
CA LEU A 210 22.94 0.03 -15.18
C LEU A 210 22.88 0.62 -13.76
N ASP A 211 24.03 0.94 -13.18
CA ASP A 211 24.18 1.56 -11.87
C ASP A 211 23.49 2.93 -11.80
N LYS A 212 23.64 3.76 -12.83
CA LYS A 212 23.00 5.07 -12.92
C LYS A 212 21.48 4.94 -13.00
N VAL A 213 20.96 4.06 -13.86
CA VAL A 213 19.50 3.91 -14.01
C VAL A 213 18.85 3.25 -12.79
N LEU A 214 19.55 2.32 -12.13
CA LEU A 214 19.11 1.74 -10.85
C LEU A 214 19.08 2.80 -9.75
N ALA A 215 20.07 3.70 -9.70
CA ALA A 215 20.06 4.84 -8.77
C ALA A 215 18.86 5.75 -9.02
N GLN A 216 18.56 6.06 -10.29
CA GLN A 216 17.39 6.84 -10.68
C GLN A 216 16.10 6.16 -10.23
N TYR A 217 15.97 4.84 -10.45
CA TYR A 217 14.80 4.06 -10.03
C TYR A 217 14.63 4.02 -8.51
N VAL A 218 15.72 3.85 -7.75
CA VAL A 218 15.70 3.89 -6.29
C VAL A 218 15.27 5.28 -5.80
N SER A 219 15.77 6.35 -6.42
CA SER A 219 15.35 7.73 -6.12
C SER A 219 13.85 7.91 -6.36
N TYR A 220 13.37 7.52 -7.55
CA TYR A 220 11.96 7.53 -7.91
C TYR A 220 11.08 6.80 -6.87
N GLN A 221 11.46 5.59 -6.46
CA GLN A 221 10.70 4.83 -5.46
C GLN A 221 10.71 5.52 -4.10
N LYS A 222 11.84 6.09 -3.66
CA LYS A 222 11.94 6.82 -2.38
C LYS A 222 11.05 8.06 -2.37
N THR A 223 11.08 8.87 -3.42
CA THR A 223 10.29 10.11 -3.52
C THR A 223 8.80 9.82 -3.61
N THR A 224 8.40 8.88 -4.48
CA THR A 224 6.99 8.46 -4.59
C THR A 224 6.46 7.91 -3.26
N ARG A 225 7.28 7.13 -2.54
CA ARG A 225 6.94 6.60 -1.22
C ARG A 225 6.84 7.67 -0.15
N SER A 226 7.80 8.59 -0.08
CA SER A 226 7.80 9.66 0.93
C SER A 226 6.59 10.55 0.75
N PHE A 227 6.25 10.88 -0.50
CA PHE A 227 5.06 11.63 -0.85
C PHE A 227 3.78 10.90 -0.41
N ARG A 228 3.61 9.62 -0.78
CA ARG A 228 2.45 8.82 -0.33
C ARG A 228 2.38 8.69 1.19
N LYS A 229 3.51 8.52 1.88
CA LYS A 229 3.57 8.39 3.34
C LYS A 229 3.16 9.70 4.02
N LYS A 230 3.64 10.85 3.53
CA LYS A 230 3.21 12.17 4.00
C LYS A 230 1.70 12.33 3.82
N PHE A 231 1.19 11.98 2.63
CA PHE A 231 -0.24 12.03 2.33
C PHE A 231 -1.08 11.16 3.29
N LEU A 232 -0.70 9.89 3.49
CA LEU A 232 -1.40 9.01 4.42
C LEU A 232 -1.29 9.50 5.87
N SER A 233 -0.11 9.97 6.29
CA SER A 233 0.13 10.45 7.65
C SER A 233 -0.74 11.67 7.98
N ALA A 234 -0.97 12.55 7.01
CA ALA A 234 -1.81 13.73 7.17
C ALA A 234 -3.30 13.39 7.41
N LEU A 235 -3.76 12.22 6.95
CA LEU A 235 -5.14 11.74 7.10
C LEU A 235 -5.40 11.02 8.42
N ILE A 236 -4.36 10.59 9.15
CA ILE A 236 -4.50 9.83 10.39
C ILE A 236 -5.28 10.63 11.44
N TYR A 237 -4.91 11.90 11.65
CA TYR A 237 -5.53 12.75 12.66
C TYR A 237 -7.01 13.05 12.36
N PRO A 238 -7.40 13.55 11.15
CA PRO A 238 -8.80 13.72 10.78
C PRO A 238 -9.63 12.44 10.94
N THR A 239 -9.07 11.30 10.54
CA THR A 239 -9.76 10.00 10.61
C THR A 239 -9.99 9.59 12.07
N PHE A 240 -8.96 9.69 12.91
CA PHE A 240 -9.07 9.34 14.33
C PHE A 240 -10.12 10.19 15.06
N LEU A 241 -10.07 11.52 14.89
CA LEU A 241 -11.01 12.43 15.53
C LEU A 241 -12.44 12.20 15.05
N THR A 242 -12.62 11.98 13.76
CA THR A 242 -13.93 11.65 13.16
C THR A 242 -14.48 10.36 13.75
N VAL A 243 -13.70 9.27 13.76
CA VAL A 243 -14.12 7.98 14.32
C VAL A 243 -14.46 8.10 15.80
N PHE A 244 -13.66 8.84 16.57
CA PHE A 244 -13.92 9.08 17.98
C PHE A 244 -15.22 9.86 18.22
N LEU A 245 -15.45 10.95 17.48
CA LEU A 245 -16.68 11.75 17.57
C LEU A 245 -17.92 10.93 17.23
N PHE A 246 -17.90 10.20 16.11
CA PHE A 246 -19.00 9.31 15.73
C PHE A 246 -19.22 8.20 16.75
N GLY A 247 -18.15 7.65 17.33
CA GLY A 247 -18.22 6.68 18.41
C GLY A 247 -18.91 7.24 19.65
N LEU A 248 -18.55 8.46 20.07
CA LEU A 248 -19.16 9.15 21.20
C LEU A 248 -20.66 9.43 20.95
N ILE A 249 -21.01 9.94 19.76
CA ILE A 249 -22.41 10.16 19.35
C ILE A 249 -23.20 8.85 19.45
N THR A 250 -22.66 7.77 18.87
CA THR A 250 -23.31 6.46 18.86
C THR A 250 -23.52 5.93 20.27
N PHE A 251 -22.52 6.07 21.16
CA PHE A 251 -22.61 5.67 22.56
C PHE A 251 -23.71 6.44 23.31
N VAL A 252 -23.74 7.77 23.17
CA VAL A 252 -24.74 8.63 23.82
C VAL A 252 -26.15 8.24 23.37
N VAL A 253 -26.38 8.10 22.07
CA VAL A 253 -27.70 7.75 21.51
C VAL A 253 -28.14 6.34 21.90
N THR A 254 -27.22 5.37 21.93
CA THR A 254 -27.57 3.95 22.17
C THR A 254 -27.72 3.63 23.65
N PHE A 255 -26.94 4.25 24.54
CA PHE A 255 -26.95 3.90 25.97
C PHE A 255 -27.58 4.97 26.87
N ILE A 256 -27.37 6.24 26.58
CA ILE A 256 -27.79 7.32 27.48
C ILE A 256 -29.23 7.74 27.18
N VAL A 257 -29.55 8.02 25.91
CA VAL A 257 -30.90 8.43 25.49
C VAL A 257 -32.02 7.46 25.92
N PRO A 258 -31.91 6.11 25.78
CA PRO A 258 -33.00 5.22 26.18
C PRO A 258 -33.23 5.17 27.70
N LYS A 259 -32.19 5.36 28.51
CA LYS A 259 -32.35 5.44 29.97
C LYS A 259 -33.19 6.64 30.38
N PHE A 260 -32.97 7.79 29.72
CA PHE A 260 -33.85 8.95 29.88
C PHE A 260 -35.24 8.67 29.34
N ALA A 261 -35.39 8.00 28.20
CA ALA A 261 -36.70 7.68 27.67
C ALA A 261 -37.57 6.85 28.65
N LEU A 262 -36.96 5.86 29.33
CA LEU A 262 -37.63 5.07 30.37
C LEU A 262 -38.03 5.91 31.58
N LEU A 263 -37.14 6.81 32.03
CA LEU A 263 -37.45 7.72 33.14
C LEU A 263 -38.67 8.61 32.83
N TYR A 264 -38.83 9.06 31.58
CA TYR A 264 -39.99 9.86 31.14
C TYR A 264 -41.29 9.06 31.11
N SER A 265 -41.24 7.80 30.64
CA SER A 265 -42.42 6.94 30.63
C SER A 265 -42.91 6.64 32.03
N ASP A 266 -42.00 6.46 32.99
CA ASP A 266 -42.34 6.17 34.39
C ASP A 266 -42.99 7.38 35.09
N LEU A 267 -42.63 8.61 34.67
CA LEU A 267 -43.17 9.87 35.21
C LEU A 267 -44.43 10.34 34.48
N GLY A 268 -44.87 9.64 33.42
CA GLY A 268 -46.06 10.01 32.64
C GLY A 268 -45.93 11.29 31.82
N VAL A 269 -44.70 11.79 31.62
CA VAL A 269 -44.43 13.06 30.93
C VAL A 269 -44.12 12.82 29.47
N THR A 270 -44.68 13.64 28.58
CA THR A 270 -44.38 13.56 27.14
C THR A 270 -42.93 13.92 26.86
N LEU A 271 -42.23 13.06 26.13
CA LEU A 271 -40.84 13.26 25.72
C LEU A 271 -40.67 14.56 24.92
N PRO A 272 -39.63 15.38 25.18
CA PRO A 272 -39.31 16.55 24.37
C PRO A 272 -39.13 16.21 22.87
N PRO A 273 -39.47 17.13 21.95
CA PRO A 273 -39.38 16.88 20.51
C PRO A 273 -37.95 16.55 20.04
N LEU A 274 -36.93 17.08 20.72
CA LEU A 274 -35.53 16.82 20.40
C LEU A 274 -35.11 15.36 20.69
N THR A 275 -35.57 14.79 21.81
CA THR A 275 -35.30 13.38 22.16
C THR A 275 -36.15 12.44 21.32
N GLN A 276 -37.38 12.82 20.97
CA GLN A 276 -38.20 12.06 20.01
C GLN A 276 -37.53 11.98 18.63
N PHE A 277 -36.95 13.07 18.12
CA PHE A 277 -36.20 13.06 16.86
C PHE A 277 -35.00 12.09 16.90
N VAL A 278 -34.24 12.10 17.99
CA VAL A 278 -33.08 11.21 18.14
C VAL A 278 -33.50 9.73 18.24
N ILE A 279 -34.57 9.43 18.98
CA ILE A 279 -35.09 8.06 19.12
C ILE A 279 -35.71 7.57 17.81
N SER A 280 -36.44 8.42 17.08
CA SER A 280 -37.00 8.08 15.77
C SER A 280 -35.92 7.90 14.71
N PHE A 281 -34.84 8.70 14.75
CA PHE A 281 -33.66 8.47 13.92
C PHE A 281 -32.93 7.17 14.29
N SER A 282 -32.74 6.89 15.59
CA SER A 282 -32.08 5.67 16.08
C SER A 282 -32.86 4.39 15.74
N THR A 283 -34.18 4.38 15.98
CA THR A 283 -35.07 3.26 15.63
C THR A 283 -35.23 3.13 14.11
N GLY A 284 -35.25 4.24 13.38
CA GLY A 284 -35.21 4.30 11.92
C GLY A 284 -33.94 3.66 11.37
N VAL A 285 -32.77 4.01 11.90
CA VAL A 285 -31.49 3.40 11.52
C VAL A 285 -31.45 1.92 11.88
N ASN A 286 -31.95 1.49 13.05
CA ASN A 286 -31.96 0.06 13.43
C ASN A 286 -32.92 -0.79 12.57
N ARG A 287 -34.07 -0.22 12.17
CA ARG A 287 -35.04 -0.89 11.28
C ARG A 287 -34.58 -0.87 9.81
N LEU A 288 -33.88 0.19 9.40
CA LEU A 288 -33.27 0.29 8.07
C LEU A 288 -31.89 -0.38 8.00
N LEU A 289 -31.26 -0.80 9.10
CA LEU A 289 -29.89 -1.31 9.09
C LEU A 289 -29.75 -2.55 8.20
N ALA A 290 -30.70 -3.48 8.27
CA ALA A 290 -30.74 -4.66 7.40
C ALA A 290 -30.95 -4.31 5.90
N PRO A 291 -31.97 -3.54 5.49
CA PRO A 291 -32.13 -3.13 4.08
C PRO A 291 -31.06 -2.15 3.60
N ILE A 292 -30.44 -1.33 4.47
CA ILE A 292 -29.28 -0.49 4.15
C ILE A 292 -28.05 -1.35 3.92
N LEU A 293 -27.79 -2.39 4.72
CA LEU A 293 -26.67 -3.30 4.49
C LEU A 293 -26.84 -4.09 3.19
N VAL A 294 -28.07 -4.55 2.89
CA VAL A 294 -28.39 -5.19 1.60
C VAL A 294 -28.29 -4.19 0.45
N GLY A 295 -28.77 -2.95 0.64
CA GLY A 295 -28.68 -1.87 -0.32
C GLY A 295 -27.24 -1.44 -0.60
N ILE A 296 -26.40 -1.31 0.42
CA ILE A 296 -24.96 -1.08 0.31
C ILE A 296 -24.30 -2.26 -0.38
N GLY A 297 -24.69 -3.50 -0.07
CA GLY A 297 -24.21 -4.70 -0.77
C GLY A 297 -24.53 -4.66 -2.27
N LEU A 298 -25.76 -4.31 -2.64
CA LEU A 298 -26.21 -4.15 -4.02
C LEU A 298 -25.56 -2.96 -4.72
N VAL A 299 -25.36 -1.84 -4.02
CA VAL A 299 -24.63 -0.68 -4.54
C VAL A 299 -23.16 -1.02 -4.72
N VAL A 300 -22.50 -1.67 -3.76
CA VAL A 300 -21.11 -2.12 -3.89
C VAL A 300 -20.96 -3.15 -5.01
N PHE A 301 -21.91 -4.08 -5.16
CA PHE A 301 -21.92 -5.04 -6.26
C PHE A 301 -22.18 -4.37 -7.61
N GLY A 302 -23.16 -3.47 -7.68
CA GLY A 302 -23.54 -2.70 -8.86
C GLY A 302 -22.42 -1.76 -9.30
N VAL A 303 -21.80 -1.05 -8.36
CA VAL A 303 -20.59 -0.25 -8.54
C VAL A 303 -19.44 -1.14 -8.99
N ARG A 304 -19.16 -2.26 -8.31
CA ARG A 304 -18.08 -3.17 -8.71
C ARG A 304 -18.28 -3.77 -10.10
N SER A 305 -19.52 -4.05 -10.48
CA SER A 305 -19.89 -4.51 -11.82
C SER A 305 -19.77 -3.37 -12.85
N ALA A 306 -20.28 -2.20 -12.52
CA ALA A 306 -20.19 -1.00 -13.35
C ALA A 306 -18.73 -0.63 -13.60
N PHE A 307 -17.86 -0.65 -12.58
CA PHE A 307 -16.42 -0.37 -12.69
C PHE A 307 -15.63 -1.40 -13.50
N ARG A 308 -16.25 -2.49 -14.00
CA ARG A 308 -15.63 -3.34 -15.01
C ARG A 308 -15.70 -2.77 -16.43
N SER A 309 -16.63 -1.85 -16.69
CA SER A 309 -16.73 -1.20 -17.99
C SER A 309 -15.72 -0.06 -18.11
N PRO A 310 -14.97 0.06 -19.22
CA PRO A 310 -14.07 1.19 -19.45
C PRO A 310 -14.81 2.54 -19.51
N ALA A 311 -16.06 2.54 -19.97
CA ALA A 311 -16.86 3.76 -20.15
C ALA A 311 -17.28 4.39 -18.81
N THR A 312 -17.67 3.57 -17.83
CA THR A 312 -18.04 4.01 -16.48
C THR A 312 -16.82 4.47 -15.69
N GLN A 313 -15.66 3.82 -15.85
CA GLN A 313 -14.40 4.29 -15.27
C GLN A 313 -14.06 5.69 -15.78
N MET A 314 -14.21 5.94 -17.09
CA MET A 314 -13.94 7.25 -17.69
C MET A 314 -14.93 8.33 -17.22
N TRP A 315 -16.21 7.99 -17.09
CA TRP A 315 -17.23 8.91 -16.57
C TRP A 315 -16.96 9.27 -15.10
N TRP A 316 -16.63 8.27 -14.28
CA TRP A 316 -16.30 8.48 -12.87
C TRP A 316 -15.03 9.31 -12.68
N GLU A 317 -14.01 9.06 -13.49
CA GLU A 317 -12.78 9.87 -13.51
C GLU A 317 -13.10 11.35 -13.81
N ARG A 318 -13.91 11.62 -14.84
CA ARG A 318 -14.32 13.00 -15.17
C ARG A 318 -15.09 13.64 -14.02
N LEU A 319 -15.98 12.90 -13.35
CA LEU A 319 -16.71 13.40 -12.19
C LEU A 319 -15.76 13.70 -11.01
N LYS A 320 -14.76 12.84 -10.79
CA LYS A 320 -13.75 12.99 -9.73
C LYS A 320 -12.91 14.26 -9.91
N PHE A 321 -12.46 14.54 -11.14
CA PHE A 321 -11.69 15.77 -11.44
C PHE A 321 -12.55 17.04 -11.48
N ARG A 322 -13.89 16.94 -11.60
CA ARG A 322 -14.81 18.09 -11.50
C ARG A 322 -15.09 18.53 -10.06
N SER A 323 -14.71 17.74 -9.05
CA SER A 323 -14.85 18.15 -7.64
C SER A 323 -14.01 19.41 -7.37
N PRO A 324 -14.59 20.51 -6.86
CA PRO A 324 -13.87 21.77 -6.67
C PRO A 324 -12.75 21.67 -5.62
N VAL A 325 -12.88 20.77 -4.64
CA VAL A 325 -11.91 20.58 -3.56
C VAL A 325 -10.93 19.47 -3.89
N ALA A 326 -11.41 18.26 -4.19
CA ALA A 326 -10.53 17.11 -4.45
C ALA A 326 -9.97 17.08 -5.87
N GLY A 327 -10.71 17.60 -6.86
CA GLY A 327 -10.33 17.51 -8.28
C GLY A 327 -9.06 18.26 -8.61
N ARG A 328 -8.88 19.47 -8.05
CA ARG A 328 -7.65 20.28 -8.21
C ARG A 328 -6.43 19.56 -7.63
N LEU A 329 -6.56 19.04 -6.40
CA LEU A 329 -5.49 18.30 -5.72
C LEU A 329 -5.08 17.05 -6.52
N LEU A 330 -6.08 16.31 -7.01
CA LEU A 330 -5.85 15.10 -7.80
C LEU A 330 -5.22 15.41 -9.16
N LEU A 331 -5.60 16.50 -9.79
CA LEU A 331 -5.01 16.95 -11.06
C LEU A 331 -3.53 17.28 -10.85
N LYS A 332 -3.21 18.13 -9.86
CA LYS A 332 -1.82 18.47 -9.50
C LYS A 332 -0.99 17.20 -9.20
N PHE A 333 -1.55 16.29 -8.42
CA PHE A 333 -0.91 14.99 -8.12
C PHE A 333 -0.67 14.14 -9.37
N SER A 334 -1.64 14.07 -10.28
CA SER A 334 -1.52 13.29 -11.51
C SER A 334 -0.47 13.88 -12.46
N VAL A 335 -0.39 15.20 -12.54
CA VAL A 335 0.64 15.91 -13.32
C VAL A 335 2.02 15.71 -12.71
N ALA A 336 2.16 15.75 -11.38
CA ALA A 336 3.40 15.44 -10.69
C ALA A 336 3.86 13.98 -10.95
N GLU A 337 2.95 13.00 -10.85
CA GLU A 337 3.25 11.59 -11.13
C GLU A 337 3.71 11.38 -12.59
N PHE A 338 3.04 12.03 -13.54
CA PHE A 338 3.44 12.05 -14.96
C PHE A 338 4.84 12.64 -15.14
N ALA A 339 5.07 13.85 -14.64
CA ALA A 339 6.32 14.58 -14.83
C ALA A 339 7.50 13.84 -14.18
N ARG A 340 7.31 13.33 -12.96
CA ARG A 340 8.33 12.55 -12.24
C ARG A 340 8.68 11.26 -12.97
N THR A 341 7.68 10.53 -13.45
CA THR A 341 7.87 9.25 -14.15
C THR A 341 8.59 9.48 -15.48
N LEU A 342 8.12 10.44 -16.28
CA LEU A 342 8.71 10.74 -17.57
C LEU A 342 10.14 11.29 -17.43
N SER A 343 10.38 12.19 -16.47
CA SER A 343 11.72 12.70 -16.17
C SER A 343 12.68 11.56 -15.79
N THR A 344 12.26 10.67 -14.88
CA THR A 344 13.05 9.51 -14.44
C THR A 344 13.48 8.63 -15.63
N LEU A 345 12.55 8.35 -16.55
CA LEU A 345 12.83 7.52 -17.72
C LEU A 345 13.76 8.21 -18.72
N LEU A 346 13.53 9.50 -18.98
CA LEU A 346 14.37 10.28 -19.89
C LEU A 346 15.78 10.51 -19.34
N GLN A 347 15.92 10.81 -18.05
CA GLN A 347 17.23 10.90 -17.37
C GLN A 347 17.97 9.55 -17.37
N GLY A 348 17.22 8.45 -17.34
CA GLY A 348 17.74 7.09 -17.53
C GLY A 348 18.19 6.78 -18.97
N GLY A 349 18.07 7.73 -19.90
CA GLY A 349 18.48 7.59 -21.29
C GLY A 349 17.46 6.89 -22.18
N LEU A 350 16.22 6.69 -21.71
CA LEU A 350 15.18 6.10 -22.53
C LEU A 350 14.64 7.14 -23.54
N PRO A 351 14.50 6.81 -24.83
CA PRO A 351 13.93 7.73 -25.81
C PRO A 351 12.49 8.12 -25.47
N ILE A 352 12.04 9.29 -25.95
CA ILE A 352 10.76 9.89 -25.54
C ILE A 352 9.53 9.03 -25.85
N ILE A 353 9.48 8.34 -27.00
CA ILE A 353 8.32 7.52 -27.37
C ILE A 353 8.16 6.30 -26.45
N PRO A 354 9.19 5.44 -26.24
CA PRO A 354 9.13 4.37 -25.24
C PRO A 354 8.91 4.88 -23.81
N ALA A 355 9.45 6.06 -23.46
CA ALA A 355 9.24 6.66 -22.15
C ALA A 355 7.79 7.09 -21.94
N LEU A 356 7.13 7.69 -22.94
CA LEU A 356 5.71 8.02 -22.92
C LEU A 356 4.83 6.78 -22.81
N GLU A 357 5.15 5.71 -23.53
CA GLU A 357 4.43 4.44 -23.42
C GLU A 357 4.52 3.84 -22.02
N THR A 358 5.73 3.80 -21.45
CA THR A 358 5.93 3.30 -20.08
C THR A 358 5.22 4.18 -19.05
N THR A 359 5.26 5.50 -19.25
CA THR A 359 4.57 6.47 -18.38
C THR A 359 3.07 6.27 -18.42
N ARG A 360 2.49 6.14 -19.63
CA ARG A 360 1.06 5.85 -19.87
C ARG A 360 0.58 4.61 -19.11
N ASP A 361 1.41 3.57 -19.09
CA ASP A 361 1.09 2.30 -18.44
C ASP A 361 1.34 2.32 -16.92
N SER A 362 2.07 3.32 -16.42
CA SER A 362 2.43 3.45 -15.00
C SER A 362 1.54 4.42 -14.23
N VAL A 363 0.91 5.38 -14.91
CA VAL A 363 0.01 6.35 -14.28
C VAL A 363 -1.28 5.71 -13.75
N THR A 364 -1.76 6.21 -12.62
CA THR A 364 -2.93 5.62 -11.93
C THR A 364 -4.27 6.01 -12.58
N SER A 365 -4.34 7.18 -13.23
CA SER A 365 -5.58 7.73 -13.82
C SER A 365 -5.76 7.29 -15.28
N PRO A 366 -6.86 6.58 -15.63
CA PRO A 366 -7.27 6.33 -17.01
C PRO A 366 -7.34 7.58 -17.90
N LEU A 367 -7.83 8.70 -17.39
CA LEU A 367 -7.95 9.96 -18.14
C LEU A 367 -6.57 10.53 -18.50
N LEU A 368 -5.63 10.50 -17.56
CA LEU A 368 -4.24 10.86 -17.82
C LEU A 368 -3.59 9.88 -18.80
N SER A 369 -3.83 8.57 -18.63
CA SER A 369 -3.31 7.55 -19.55
C SER A 369 -3.79 7.77 -21.00
N GLN A 370 -5.07 8.12 -21.19
CA GLN A 370 -5.59 8.51 -22.50
C GLN A 370 -4.90 9.76 -23.04
N SER A 371 -4.75 10.79 -22.21
CA SER A 371 -4.10 12.06 -22.58
C SER A 371 -2.65 11.84 -23.03
N ILE A 372 -1.90 10.99 -22.31
CA ILE A 372 -0.52 10.60 -22.68
C ILE A 372 -0.50 9.81 -23.98
N ARG A 373 -1.48 8.93 -24.21
CA ARG A 373 -1.59 8.16 -25.47
C ARG A 373 -1.81 9.07 -26.68
N GLU A 374 -2.65 10.09 -26.53
CA GLU A 374 -2.89 11.08 -27.58
C GLU A 374 -1.60 11.90 -27.83
N ALA A 375 -0.95 12.39 -26.78
CA ALA A 375 0.33 13.08 -26.92
C ALA A 375 1.43 12.20 -27.55
N GLN A 376 1.49 10.90 -27.21
CA GLN A 376 2.42 9.95 -27.81
C GLN A 376 2.20 9.83 -29.34
N LYS A 377 0.95 9.80 -29.80
CA LYS A 377 0.62 9.75 -31.23
C LYS A 377 1.09 11.01 -31.96
N GLU A 378 0.86 12.18 -31.36
CA GLU A 378 1.30 13.47 -31.92
C GLU A 378 2.82 13.56 -32.03
N VAL A 379 3.55 13.14 -30.99
CA VAL A 379 5.02 13.09 -31.02
C VAL A 379 5.54 12.10 -32.05
N THR A 380 4.86 10.97 -32.22
CA THR A 380 5.21 9.98 -33.26
C THR A 380 4.97 10.53 -34.67
N ALA A 381 3.98 11.41 -34.83
CA ALA A 381 3.70 12.11 -36.09
C ALA A 381 4.64 13.32 -36.34
N GLY A 382 5.58 13.61 -35.43
CA GLY A 382 6.55 14.70 -35.57
C GLY A 382 6.09 16.04 -35.00
N HIS A 383 4.93 16.08 -34.33
CA HIS A 383 4.50 17.27 -33.59
C HIS A 383 5.18 17.37 -32.22
N SER A 384 5.17 18.56 -31.62
CA SER A 384 5.80 18.79 -30.32
C SER A 384 5.02 18.11 -29.18
N LEU A 385 5.70 17.60 -28.16
CA LEU A 385 5.07 17.00 -26.97
C LEU A 385 4.14 18.01 -26.30
N SER A 386 4.59 19.25 -26.16
CA SER A 386 3.81 20.36 -25.61
C SER A 386 2.47 20.56 -26.34
N SER A 387 2.45 20.46 -27.67
CA SER A 387 1.23 20.57 -28.47
C SER A 387 0.29 19.38 -28.28
N GLY A 388 0.83 18.16 -28.20
CA GLY A 388 0.06 16.95 -27.95
C GLY A 388 -0.60 16.96 -26.57
N LEU A 389 0.12 17.38 -25.54
CA LEU A 389 -0.44 17.54 -24.19
C LEU A 389 -1.50 18.64 -24.12
N ARG A 390 -1.32 19.74 -24.86
CA ARG A 390 -2.27 20.86 -24.90
C ARG A 390 -3.63 20.44 -25.47
N ARG A 391 -3.67 19.59 -26.50
CA ARG A 391 -4.93 19.10 -27.10
C ARG A 391 -5.80 18.30 -26.13
N SER A 392 -5.20 17.62 -25.16
CA SER A 392 -5.95 16.83 -24.17
C SER A 392 -6.78 17.66 -23.19
N GLY A 393 -6.42 18.94 -22.99
CA GLY A 393 -7.04 19.82 -21.99
C GLY A 393 -6.83 19.40 -20.53
N PHE A 394 -6.05 18.33 -20.26
CA PHE A 394 -5.81 17.82 -18.91
C PHE A 394 -4.73 18.61 -18.16
N PHE A 395 -3.73 19.12 -18.87
CA PHE A 395 -2.55 19.74 -18.29
C PHE A 395 -2.75 21.25 -18.05
N PRO A 396 -2.34 21.76 -16.87
CA PRO A 396 -2.38 23.19 -16.58
C PRO A 396 -1.35 23.96 -17.43
N GLY A 397 -1.58 25.26 -17.64
CA GLY A 397 -0.74 26.12 -18.49
C GLY A 397 0.76 26.05 -18.14
N ILE A 398 1.09 26.18 -16.85
CA ILE A 398 2.48 26.08 -16.36
C ILE A 398 3.18 24.79 -16.78
N ALA A 399 2.45 23.66 -16.79
CA ALA A 399 3.02 22.38 -17.22
C ALA A 399 3.32 22.37 -18.71
N LEU A 400 2.42 22.91 -19.53
CA LEU A 400 2.59 23.00 -20.98
C LEU A 400 3.78 23.90 -21.32
N ASP A 401 3.91 25.03 -20.64
CA ASP A 401 4.97 26.01 -20.88
C ASP A 401 6.34 25.47 -20.48
N MET A 402 6.45 24.79 -19.33
CA MET A 402 7.71 24.14 -18.91
C MET A 402 8.12 23.01 -19.86
N VAL A 403 7.16 22.21 -20.34
CA VAL A 403 7.43 21.17 -21.34
C VAL A 403 7.89 21.79 -22.65
N GLN A 404 7.23 22.86 -23.11
CA GLN A 404 7.59 23.56 -24.35
C GLN A 404 9.01 24.15 -24.28
N VAL A 405 9.37 24.77 -23.15
CA VAL A 405 10.73 25.30 -22.93
C VAL A 405 11.75 24.16 -22.88
N GLY A 406 11.45 23.07 -22.18
CA GLY A 406 12.33 21.90 -22.10
C GLY A 406 12.55 21.22 -23.45
N GLU A 407 11.51 21.14 -24.27
CA GLU A 407 11.57 20.62 -25.63
C GLU A 407 12.40 21.52 -26.55
N SER A 408 12.21 22.84 -26.48
CA SER A 408 12.93 23.81 -27.32
C SER A 408 14.41 23.95 -26.95
N THR A 409 14.76 23.74 -25.68
CA THR A 409 16.14 23.84 -25.16
C THR A 409 16.87 22.51 -25.13
N GLY A 410 16.19 21.40 -25.45
CA GLY A 410 16.73 20.04 -25.28
C GLY A 410 16.89 19.60 -23.81
N ALA A 411 16.48 20.43 -22.85
CA ALA A 411 16.57 20.16 -21.41
C ALA A 411 15.27 19.58 -20.81
N LEU A 412 14.47 18.87 -21.62
CA LEU A 412 13.18 18.29 -21.22
C LEU A 412 13.25 17.45 -19.93
N PRO A 413 14.25 16.57 -19.69
CA PRO A 413 14.33 15.79 -18.46
C PRO A 413 14.39 16.66 -17.20
N ASN A 414 15.20 17.72 -17.23
CA ASN A 414 15.39 18.66 -16.11
C ASN A 414 14.13 19.51 -15.89
N MET A 415 13.49 19.98 -16.97
CA MET A 415 12.25 20.75 -16.86
C MET A 415 11.09 19.91 -16.29
N LEU A 416 11.01 18.63 -16.66
CA LEU A 416 10.03 17.70 -16.07
C LEU A 416 10.32 17.37 -14.60
N GLU A 417 11.60 17.35 -14.20
CA GLU A 417 11.97 17.19 -12.79
C GLU A 417 11.51 18.40 -11.96
N ASN A 418 11.84 19.60 -12.41
CA ASN A 418 11.40 20.85 -11.77
C ASN A 418 9.86 20.94 -11.73
N LEU A 419 9.18 20.52 -12.81
CA LEU A 419 7.72 20.48 -12.88
C LEU A 419 7.13 19.50 -11.85
N ALA A 420 7.76 18.33 -11.66
CA ALA A 420 7.34 17.36 -10.66
C ALA A 420 7.51 17.94 -9.25
N GLU A 421 8.67 18.54 -8.94
CA GLU A 421 8.94 19.15 -7.65
C GLU A 421 7.97 20.29 -7.33
N PHE A 422 7.70 21.15 -8.32
CA PHE A 422 6.74 22.24 -8.19
C PHE A 422 5.34 21.73 -7.80
N PHE A 423 4.81 20.73 -8.51
CA PHE A 423 3.47 20.20 -8.20
C PHE A 423 3.46 19.30 -6.96
N GLU A 424 4.55 18.59 -6.63
CA GLU A 424 4.67 17.86 -5.37
C GLU A 424 4.59 18.81 -4.17
N GLU A 425 5.25 19.97 -4.25
CA GLU A 425 5.21 20.99 -3.21
C GLU A 425 3.84 21.68 -3.14
N ASP A 426 3.27 22.06 -4.27
CA ASP A 426 1.94 22.67 -4.35
C ASP A 426 0.86 21.73 -3.77
N VAL A 427 0.95 20.42 -4.02
CA VAL A 427 0.07 19.41 -3.39
C VAL A 427 0.30 19.32 -1.88
N ASN A 428 1.55 19.40 -1.41
CA ASN A 428 1.84 19.38 0.04
C ASN A 428 1.25 20.61 0.75
N VAL A 429 1.33 21.80 0.12
CA VAL A 429 0.75 23.04 0.65
C VAL A 429 -0.77 22.96 0.70
N ASP A 430 -1.41 22.54 -0.39
CA ASP A 430 -2.87 22.35 -0.44
C ASP A 430 -3.32 21.33 0.62
N LEU A 431 -2.63 20.19 0.73
CA LEU A 431 -2.95 19.16 1.71
C LEU A 431 -2.81 19.68 3.15
N SER A 432 -1.73 20.40 3.45
CA SER A 432 -1.50 20.97 4.78
C SER A 432 -2.57 22.00 5.14
N THR A 433 -2.98 22.82 4.18
CA THR A 433 -4.06 23.80 4.35
C THR A 433 -5.40 23.11 4.61
N LEU A 434 -5.73 22.07 3.85
CA LEU A 434 -6.94 21.28 4.05
C LEU A 434 -6.95 20.63 5.44
N VAL A 435 -5.83 20.06 5.88
CA VAL A 435 -5.71 19.45 7.21
C VAL A 435 -5.79 20.50 8.32
N ALA A 436 -5.19 21.67 8.14
CA ALA A 436 -5.28 22.76 9.11
C ALA A 436 -6.72 23.28 9.27
N LEU A 437 -7.54 23.25 8.21
CA LEU A 437 -8.96 23.62 8.28
C LEU A 437 -9.84 22.56 8.96
N VAL A 438 -9.41 21.30 9.00
CA VAL A 438 -10.17 20.23 9.68
C VAL A 438 -10.29 20.52 11.18
N ASP A 439 -9.25 21.04 11.81
CA ASP A 439 -9.23 21.26 13.26
C ASP A 439 -10.29 22.28 13.75
N PRO A 440 -10.40 23.51 13.21
CA PRO A 440 -11.44 24.45 13.63
C PRO A 440 -12.85 23.96 13.28
N ILE A 441 -13.02 23.25 12.15
CA ILE A 441 -14.32 22.66 11.79
C ILE A 441 -14.72 21.59 12.81
N MET A 442 -13.79 20.71 13.18
CA MET A 442 -14.05 19.66 14.17
C MET A 442 -14.32 20.23 15.56
N LEU A 443 -13.58 21.26 15.98
CA LEU A 443 -13.84 21.98 17.23
C LEU A 443 -15.25 22.58 17.25
N ALA A 444 -15.67 23.22 16.15
CA ALA A 444 -17.01 23.77 16.02
C ALA A 444 -18.10 22.68 16.09
N ILE A 445 -17.89 21.55 15.40
CA ILE A 445 -18.82 20.39 15.45
C ILE A 445 -18.91 19.84 16.87
N ILE A 446 -17.79 19.66 17.56
CA ILE A 446 -17.77 19.19 18.96
C ILE A 446 -18.49 20.18 19.86
N ALA A 447 -18.26 21.48 19.72
CA ALA A 447 -18.92 22.50 20.53
C ALA A 447 -20.45 22.47 20.35
N VAL A 448 -20.93 22.40 19.09
CA VAL A 448 -22.36 22.27 18.77
C VAL A 448 -22.91 20.96 19.33
N PHE A 449 -22.18 19.86 19.20
CA PHE A 449 -22.59 18.55 19.70
C PHE A 449 -22.71 18.52 21.24
N VAL A 450 -21.73 19.09 21.95
CA VAL A 450 -21.74 19.19 23.40
C VAL A 450 -22.89 20.09 23.86
N ALA A 451 -23.08 21.25 23.22
CA ALA A 451 -24.22 22.13 23.51
C ALA A 451 -25.56 21.42 23.28
N PHE A 452 -25.68 20.67 22.18
CA PHE A 452 -26.85 19.85 21.88
C PHE A 452 -27.11 18.81 22.96
N ILE A 453 -26.08 18.07 23.41
CA ILE A 453 -26.20 17.10 24.52
C ILE A 453 -26.64 17.80 25.80
N LEU A 454 -26.03 18.92 26.16
CA LEU A 454 -26.37 19.66 27.38
C LEU A 454 -27.85 20.07 27.34
N VAL A 455 -28.31 20.71 26.26
CA VAL A 455 -29.72 21.09 26.12
C VAL A 455 -30.62 19.86 26.15
N ALA A 456 -30.25 18.80 25.44
CA ALA A 456 -31.02 17.55 25.42
C ALA A 456 -31.13 16.87 26.78
N PHE A 457 -30.17 17.05 27.69
CA PHE A 457 -30.18 16.47 29.04
C PHE A 457 -30.75 17.40 30.10
N TYR A 458 -30.49 18.71 30.02
CA TYR A 458 -30.97 19.69 31.00
C TYR A 458 -32.44 20.07 30.80
N LEU A 459 -32.92 20.17 29.56
CA LEU A 459 -34.36 20.41 29.30
C LEU A 459 -35.23 19.39 30.03
N PRO A 460 -34.90 18.08 29.96
CA PRO A 460 -35.56 17.09 30.76
C PRO A 460 -35.64 17.42 32.26
N LEU A 461 -34.49 17.69 32.87
CA LEU A 461 -34.38 17.94 34.30
C LEU A 461 -35.24 19.13 34.74
N PHE A 462 -35.31 20.20 33.94
CA PHE A 462 -36.18 21.34 34.23
C PHE A 462 -37.68 21.03 34.10
N SER A 463 -38.08 20.22 33.11
CA SER A 463 -39.48 19.83 32.94
C SER A 463 -40.00 19.01 34.13
N LEU A 464 -39.16 18.16 34.73
CA LEU A 464 -39.51 17.39 35.91
C LEU A 464 -39.58 18.29 37.15
N ALA A 465 -38.62 19.19 37.34
CA ALA A 465 -38.65 20.15 38.44
C ALA A 465 -39.89 21.05 38.44
N ALA A 466 -40.38 21.44 37.25
CA ALA A 466 -41.57 22.29 37.11
C ALA A 466 -42.90 21.59 37.44
N GLN A 467 -42.94 20.25 37.45
CA GLN A 467 -44.15 19.47 37.76
C GLN A 467 -44.24 19.03 39.23
N VAL A 468 -43.19 19.23 40.04
CA VAL A 468 -43.16 18.86 41.48
C VAL A 468 -43.73 20.00 42.35
N HIS A 469 -44.85 20.59 41.93
CA HIS A 469 -45.63 21.55 42.73
C HIS A 469 -47.06 21.07 42.93
#